data_AF-A0A414PRV8-F1
#
_entry.id   AF-A0A414PRV8-F1
#
_cell.length_a   1.000
_cell.length_b   1.000
_cell.length_c   1.000
_cell.angle_alpha   90.00
_cell.angle_beta   90.00
_cell.angle_gamma   90.00
#
_symmetry.space_group_name_H-M   'P 1'
#
loop_
_entity.id
_entity.type
_entity.pdbx_description
1 polymer ?
#
loop_
_entity_poly.entity_id
_entity_poly.type
_entity_poly.pdbx_seq_one_letter_code
_entity_poly.pdbx_strand_id
1 'polypeptide(L)'
;MEALDNEEVDAIFSGMSISEARKEIDDVIFVEYNIANGLKVKMPLGEEDYSECAVMVKKGKNKEFIEVINRGLSNLKKNGKYEEIINKYLN
;
A
#
# COMPACT_ATOMS: atom_id res chain seq x y z
N MET A 1 -10.40 -17.39 0.31
CA MET A 1 -10.82 -16.70 1.55
C MET A 1 -10.24 -17.38 2.78
N GLU A 2 -9.95 -18.69 2.74
CA GLU A 2 -9.27 -19.42 3.83
C GLU A 2 -8.02 -18.75 4.42
N ALA A 3 -7.17 -18.05 3.64
CA ALA A 3 -5.97 -17.39 4.19
C ALA A 3 -6.27 -16.22 5.16
N LEU A 4 -7.40 -15.51 4.95
CA LEU A 4 -7.89 -14.48 5.88
C LEU A 4 -8.50 -15.13 7.12
N ASP A 5 -9.28 -16.18 6.90
CA ASP A 5 -9.99 -16.91 7.97
C ASP A 5 -9.03 -17.70 8.88
N ASN A 6 -7.84 -18.08 8.35
CA ASN A 6 -6.81 -18.82 9.08
C ASN A 6 -5.72 -17.91 9.70
N GLU A 7 -5.89 -16.58 9.69
CA GLU A 7 -4.89 -15.62 10.19
C GLU A 7 -3.50 -15.77 9.54
N GLU A 8 -3.43 -16.27 8.30
CA GLU A 8 -2.16 -16.51 7.60
C GLU A 8 -1.69 -15.31 6.76
N VAL A 9 -2.46 -14.22 6.80
CA VAL A 9 -2.05 -12.89 6.35
C VAL A 9 -1.38 -12.20 7.54
N ASP A 10 -0.07 -12.33 7.67
CA ASP A 10 0.67 -11.82 8.82
C ASP A 10 0.76 -10.27 8.82
N ALA A 11 0.74 -9.62 7.65
CA ALA A 11 0.73 -8.16 7.52
C ALA A 11 0.54 -7.68 6.06
N ILE A 12 -0.04 -6.50 5.90
CA ILE A 12 0.13 -5.66 4.70
C ILE A 12 1.22 -4.65 5.08
N PHE A 13 2.41 -4.80 4.52
CA PHE A 13 3.49 -3.83 4.69
C PHE A 13 3.63 -3.01 3.41
N SER A 14 3.72 -1.68 3.54
CA SER A 14 4.40 -0.88 2.53
C SER A 14 5.83 -1.42 2.43
N GLY A 15 6.23 -1.92 1.26
CA GLY A 15 7.57 -2.44 1.02
C GLY A 15 8.55 -1.27 1.05
N MET A 16 9.09 -0.96 2.23
CA MET A 16 10.00 0.16 2.40
C MET A 16 11.36 -0.13 1.77
N SER A 17 11.72 0.63 0.73
CA SER A 17 13.12 0.96 0.47
C SER A 17 13.54 2.04 1.46
N ILE A 18 14.52 1.75 2.32
CA ILE A 18 15.03 2.73 3.31
C ILE A 18 15.98 3.69 2.56
N SER A 19 15.45 4.80 2.04
CA SER A 19 16.27 5.96 1.64
C SER A 19 16.69 6.74 2.89
N GLU A 20 17.77 7.52 2.84
CA GLU A 20 18.20 8.32 3.99
C GLU A 20 17.14 9.32 4.44
N ALA A 21 16.34 9.84 3.49
CA ALA A 21 15.24 10.75 3.76
C ALA A 21 14.05 10.06 4.47
N ARG A 22 13.78 8.78 4.20
CA ARG A 22 12.71 7.99 4.86
C ARG A 22 13.03 7.51 6.27
N LYS A 23 14.26 7.69 6.77
CA LYS A 23 14.63 7.30 8.15
C LYS A 23 13.85 8.04 9.24
N GLU A 24 13.24 9.19 8.92
CA GLU A 24 12.54 10.05 9.87
C GLU A 24 11.01 10.01 9.71
N ILE A 25 10.48 9.43 8.61
CA ILE A 25 9.06 9.41 8.29
C ILE A 25 8.68 8.01 7.79
N ASP A 26 8.08 7.22 8.68
CA ASP A 26 7.70 5.83 8.40
C ASP A 26 6.51 5.71 7.44
N ASP A 27 5.49 6.57 7.56
CA ASP A 27 4.24 6.46 6.80
C ASP A 27 3.92 7.70 5.96
N VAL A 28 4.53 7.80 4.78
CA VAL A 28 4.29 8.90 3.82
C VAL A 28 2.81 9.01 3.44
N ILE A 29 2.14 7.90 3.17
CA ILE A 29 0.71 7.86 2.81
C ILE A 29 -0.17 8.40 3.95
N PHE A 30 0.20 8.17 5.21
CA PHE A 30 -0.52 8.72 6.35
C PHE A 30 -0.39 10.24 6.41
N VAL A 31 0.81 10.77 6.19
CA VAL A 31 1.05 12.22 6.15
C VAL A 31 0.30 12.87 4.98
N GLU A 32 0.36 12.28 3.77
CA GLU A 32 -0.40 12.76 2.60
C GLU A 32 -1.90 12.77 2.85
N TYR A 33 -2.46 11.68 3.38
CA TYR A 33 -3.86 11.59 3.74
C TYR A 33 -4.28 12.72 4.70
N ASN A 34 -3.51 12.98 5.75
CA ASN A 34 -3.85 14.04 6.70
C ASN A 34 -3.72 15.44 6.07
N ILE A 35 -2.74 15.67 5.18
CA ILE A 35 -2.62 16.92 4.42
C ILE A 35 -3.85 17.11 3.53
N ALA A 36 -4.26 16.09 2.78
CA ALA A 36 -5.48 16.10 1.96
C ALA A 36 -6.74 16.39 2.81
N ASN A 37 -6.77 15.92 4.06
CA ASN A 37 -7.86 16.16 5.02
C ASN A 37 -7.71 17.45 5.84
N GLY A 38 -6.81 18.37 5.45
CA GLY A 38 -6.76 19.73 5.99
C GLY A 38 -5.64 20.01 6.99
N LEU A 39 -4.72 19.08 7.22
CA LEU A 39 -3.50 19.34 7.97
C LEU A 39 -2.62 20.34 7.20
N LYS A 40 -2.38 21.51 7.78
CA LYS A 40 -1.64 22.61 7.14
C LYS A 40 -0.12 22.48 7.32
N VAL A 41 0.45 21.39 6.84
CA VAL A 41 1.90 21.16 6.79
C VAL A 41 2.33 20.83 5.36
N LYS A 42 3.60 21.07 5.03
CA LYS A 42 4.17 20.59 3.77
C LYS A 42 4.78 19.22 3.98
N MET A 43 4.74 18.37 2.96
CA MET A 43 5.46 17.09 2.98
C MET A 43 6.96 17.38 3.21
N PRO A 44 7.60 16.81 4.26
CA PRO A 44 9.00 17.06 4.55
C PRO A 44 9.95 16.36 3.57
N LEU A 45 9.43 15.35 2.86
CA LEU A 45 10.12 14.62 1.80
C LEU A 45 9.83 15.26 0.44
N GLY A 46 10.78 15.20 -0.49
CA GLY A 46 10.54 15.53 -1.89
C GLY A 46 9.66 14.49 -2.59
N GLU A 47 9.29 14.74 -3.85
CA GLU A 47 8.68 13.71 -4.72
C GLU A 47 9.69 12.57 -4.93
N GLU A 48 9.71 11.59 -4.03
CA GLU A 48 10.40 10.32 -4.22
C GLU A 48 9.39 9.26 -4.62
N ASP A 49 9.82 8.32 -5.48
CA ASP A 49 9.02 7.16 -5.86
C ASP A 49 8.44 6.47 -4.61
N TYR A 50 7.12 6.31 -4.60
CA TYR A 50 6.42 5.63 -3.53
C TYR A 50 7.00 4.23 -3.33
N SER A 51 7.28 3.88 -2.08
CA SER A 51 7.53 2.49 -1.69
C SER A 51 6.36 1.62 -2.13
N GLU A 52 6.63 0.57 -2.88
CA GLU A 52 5.60 -0.35 -3.37
C GLU A 52 4.89 -1.03 -2.18
N CYS A 53 3.57 -0.87 -2.06
CA CYS A 53 2.80 -1.66 -1.08
C CYS A 53 2.68 -3.11 -1.54
N ALA A 54 2.98 -4.05 -0.63
CA ALA A 54 2.95 -5.47 -0.92
C ALA A 54 2.10 -6.23 0.11
N VAL A 55 1.38 -7.24 -0.37
CA VAL A 55 0.72 -8.23 0.48
C VAL A 55 1.65 -9.43 0.63
N MET A 56 1.98 -9.80 1.86
CA MET A 56 2.91 -10.89 2.14
C MET A 56 2.19 -12.09 2.78
N VAL A 57 2.67 -13.29 2.47
CA VAL A 57 2.23 -14.56 3.10
C VAL A 57 3.44 -15.33 3.60
N LYS A 58 3.24 -16.24 4.55
CA LYS A 58 4.29 -17.14 5.05
C LYS A 58 4.97 -17.87 3.90
N LYS A 59 6.30 -17.97 3.95
CA LYS A 59 7.11 -18.60 2.90
C LYS A 59 6.60 -20.02 2.61
N GLY A 60 6.26 -20.28 1.34
CA GLY A 60 5.76 -21.57 0.89
C GLY A 60 4.29 -21.84 1.19
N LYS A 61 3.56 -20.89 1.77
CA LYS A 61 2.13 -20.98 2.06
C LYS A 61 1.31 -20.10 1.11
N ASN A 62 0.03 -20.41 0.97
CA ASN A 62 -0.99 -19.55 0.36
C ASN A 62 -0.65 -18.96 -1.02
N LYS A 63 -0.09 -19.79 -1.90
CA LYS A 63 0.16 -19.42 -3.31
C LYS A 63 -1.12 -18.99 -4.01
N GLU A 64 -2.23 -19.68 -3.77
CA GLU A 64 -3.53 -19.34 -4.35
C GLU A 64 -4.00 -17.93 -3.93
N PHE A 65 -3.77 -17.55 -2.67
CA PHE A 65 -4.11 -16.21 -2.20
C PHE A 65 -3.31 -15.13 -2.95
N ILE A 66 -2.00 -15.34 -3.13
CA ILE A 66 -1.15 -14.44 -3.92
C ILE A 66 -1.66 -14.32 -5.36
N GLU A 67 -2.04 -15.44 -5.98
CA GLU A 67 -2.58 -15.44 -7.35
C GLU A 67 -3.91 -14.69 -7.46
N VAL A 68 -4.82 -14.88 -6.49
CA VAL A 68 -6.13 -14.20 -6.46
C VAL A 68 -5.97 -12.71 -6.24
N ILE A 69 -5.11 -12.29 -5.30
CA ILE A 69 -4.83 -10.88 -5.03
C ILE A 69 -4.23 -10.20 -6.27
N ASN A 70 -3.22 -10.81 -6.89
CA ASN A 70 -2.57 -10.24 -8.08
C ASN A 70 -3.54 -10.12 -9.27
N ARG A 71 -4.42 -11.12 -9.46
CA ARG A 71 -5.46 -11.07 -10.49
C ARG A 71 -6.49 -9.97 -10.21
N GLY A 72 -6.95 -9.87 -8.96
CA GLY A 72 -7.87 -8.82 -8.52
C GLY A 72 -7.29 -7.43 -8.74
N LEU A 73 -6.04 -7.20 -8.31
CA LEU A 73 -5.33 -5.94 -8.50
C LEU A 73 -5.17 -5.60 -9.99
N SER A 74 -4.80 -6.57 -10.84
CA SER A 74 -4.71 -6.37 -12.29
C SER A 74 -6.05 -5.95 -12.88
N ASN A 75 -7.16 -6.55 -12.44
CA ASN A 75 -8.50 -6.20 -12.91
C ASN A 75 -8.91 -4.78 -12.47
N LEU A 76 -8.62 -4.39 -11.22
CA LEU A 76 -8.91 -3.04 -10.71
C LEU A 76 -8.11 -1.97 -11.45
N LYS A 77 -6.85 -2.26 -11.80
CA LYS A 77 -6.03 -1.36 -12.63
C LYS A 77 -6.60 -1.24 -14.05
N LYS A 78 -6.98 -2.36 -14.67
CA LYS A 78 -7.54 -2.36 -16.04
C LYS A 78 -8.88 -1.66 -16.17
N ASN A 79 -9.72 -1.72 -15.15
CA ASN A 79 -11.06 -1.13 -15.20
C ASN A 79 -11.14 0.28 -14.59
N GLY A 80 -10.01 0.87 -14.19
CA GLY A 80 -9.93 2.23 -13.63
C GLY A 80 -10.38 2.37 -12.17
N LYS A 81 -10.93 1.33 -11.54
CA LYS A 81 -11.37 1.41 -10.14
C LYS A 81 -10.24 1.58 -9.15
N TYR A 82 -9.03 1.10 -9.49
CA TYR A 82 -7.85 1.35 -8.68
C TYR A 82 -7.63 2.86 -8.50
N GLU A 83 -7.66 3.60 -9.61
CA GLU A 83 -7.47 5.05 -9.63
C GLU A 83 -8.60 5.79 -8.90
N GLU A 84 -9.86 5.33 -9.07
CA GLU A 84 -11.01 5.85 -8.32
C GLU A 84 -10.81 5.74 -6.79
N ILE A 85 -10.30 4.60 -6.32
CA ILE A 85 -10.01 4.38 -4.90
C ILE A 85 -8.89 5.32 -4.42
N ILE A 86 -7.78 5.42 -5.16
CA ILE A 86 -6.68 6.32 -4.78
C ILE A 86 -7.16 7.77 -4.69
N ASN A 87 -7.85 8.25 -5.73
CA ASN A 87 -8.37 9.61 -5.79
C ASN A 87 -9.35 9.94 -4.67
N LYS A 88 -10.13 8.96 -4.20
CA LYS A 88 -11.08 9.17 -3.11
C LYS A 88 -10.40 9.49 -1.78
N TYR A 89 -9.20 8.98 -1.54
CA TYR A 89 -8.55 9.04 -0.22
C TYR A 89 -7.29 9.89 -0.20
N LEU A 90 -6.59 10.04 -1.31
CA LEU A 90 -5.28 10.70 -1.36
C LEU A 90 -5.26 12.00 -2.17
N ASN A 91 -6.39 12.41 -2.78
CA ASN A 91 -6.50 13.65 -3.57
C ASN A 91 -7.58 14.60 -3.04
#